data_AF-A0A0D7BV06-F1
#
_entry.id   AF-A0A0D7BV06-F1
#
_cell.length_a   1.000
_cell.length_b   1.000
_cell.length_c   1.000
_cell.angle_alpha   90.00
_cell.angle_beta   90.00
_cell.angle_gamma   90.00
#
_symmetry.space_group_name_H-M   'P 1'
#
loop_
_entity.id
_entity.type
_entity.pdbx_description
1 polymer ?
#
loop_
_entity_poly.entity_id
_entity_poly.type
_entity_poly.pdbx_seq_one_letter_code
_entity_poly.pdbx_strand_id
1 'polypeptide(L)'
;MSMSNTVPLDPSSFYITTTQLFNEVGKFHWAAFVTNVQGAVTKYHWSTRFGTADKLEGVALHEVEAATHKSDELDIISGFWKIEGYIPRDAEALRTIALIAFAAHANGYKTIFSSERMCPHGLTCRTWLLAVIREMHQQGWFAAA
;
A
#
# COMPACT_ATOMS: atom_id res chain seq x y z
N MET A 1 13.72 -7.46 -28.02
CA MET A 1 13.01 -8.18 -26.94
C MET A 1 13.23 -7.41 -25.65
N SER A 2 12.20 -6.77 -25.11
CA SER A 2 12.29 -6.04 -23.84
C SER A 2 12.37 -7.06 -22.71
N MET A 3 13.44 -7.07 -21.92
CA MET A 3 13.43 -7.82 -20.65
C MET A 3 12.36 -7.19 -19.76
N SER A 4 11.34 -7.96 -19.40
CA SER A 4 10.44 -7.53 -18.33
C SER A 4 11.25 -7.61 -17.03
N ASN A 5 11.62 -6.45 -16.48
CA ASN A 5 12.26 -6.36 -15.16
C ASN A 5 11.20 -6.60 -14.08
N THR A 6 10.68 -7.82 -14.05
CA THR A 6 9.70 -8.26 -13.06
C THR A 6 10.46 -8.73 -11.83
N VAL A 7 10.07 -8.24 -10.65
CA VAL A 7 10.63 -8.73 -9.39
C VAL A 7 9.82 -9.97 -8.99
N PRO A 8 10.44 -11.16 -8.92
CA PRO A 8 9.73 -12.34 -8.45
C PRO A 8 9.35 -12.15 -6.98
N LEU A 9 8.09 -12.40 -6.64
CA LEU A 9 7.61 -12.39 -5.26
C LEU A 9 7.39 -13.81 -4.78
N ASP A 10 7.83 -14.08 -3.56
CA ASP A 10 7.56 -15.35 -2.89
C ASP A 10 6.07 -15.43 -2.57
N PRO A 11 5.43 -16.61 -2.66
CA PRO A 11 4.08 -16.82 -2.16
C PRO A 11 3.98 -16.50 -0.66
N SER A 12 2.76 -16.24 -0.18
CA SER A 12 2.49 -16.13 1.26
C SER A 12 3.38 -15.14 1.99
N SER A 13 3.66 -14.00 1.37
CA SER A 13 4.66 -13.03 1.84
C SER A 13 4.08 -11.63 1.87
N PHE A 14 4.63 -10.81 2.78
CA PHE A 14 4.28 -9.41 2.93
C PHE A 14 5.48 -8.54 2.55
N TYR A 15 5.24 -7.55 1.70
CA TYR A 15 6.25 -6.65 1.19
C TYR A 15 5.84 -5.20 1.41
N ILE A 16 6.82 -4.35 1.67
CA ILE A 16 6.67 -2.90 1.69
C ILE A 16 7.38 -2.34 0.47
N THR A 17 6.74 -1.35 -0.15
CA THR A 17 7.29 -0.68 -1.32
C THR A 17 7.29 0.83 -1.14
N THR A 18 8.29 1.46 -1.75
CA THR A 18 8.35 2.90 -1.93
C THR A 18 8.54 3.21 -3.39
N THR A 19 7.70 4.11 -3.90
CA THR A 19 7.73 4.54 -5.29
C THR A 19 7.95 6.05 -5.30
N GLN A 20 8.99 6.52 -5.98
CA GLN A 20 9.19 7.94 -6.16
C GLN A 20 8.12 8.47 -7.11
N LEU A 21 7.43 9.53 -6.69
CA LEU A 21 6.39 10.16 -7.48
C LEU A 21 7.01 11.00 -8.60
N PHE A 22 6.57 10.75 -9.83
CA PHE A 22 7.03 11.51 -10.98
C PHE A 22 6.79 13.03 -10.80
N ASN A 23 7.80 13.84 -11.13
CA ASN A 23 7.82 15.32 -10.93
C ASN A 23 7.76 15.82 -9.47
N GLU A 24 7.89 14.95 -8.47
CA GLU A 24 7.86 15.34 -7.06
C GLU A 24 9.12 14.86 -6.32
N VAL A 25 10.24 15.60 -6.49
CA VAL A 25 11.54 15.25 -5.89
C VAL A 25 11.44 15.11 -4.37
N GLY A 26 11.91 13.97 -3.85
CA GLY A 26 11.92 13.69 -2.41
C GLY A 26 10.58 13.22 -1.84
N LYS A 27 9.52 13.10 -2.67
CA LYS A 27 8.24 12.54 -2.24
C LYS A 27 8.05 11.12 -2.75
N PHE A 28 7.56 10.28 -1.85
CA PHE A 28 7.40 8.85 -2.10
C PHE A 28 5.98 8.42 -1.79
N HIS A 29 5.46 7.54 -2.62
CA HIS A 29 4.27 6.75 -2.35
C HIS A 29 4.65 5.44 -1.67
N TRP A 30 3.94 5.09 -0.60
CA TRP A 30 4.16 3.87 0.17
C TRP A 30 2.97 2.93 -0.02
N ALA A 31 3.27 1.66 -0.28
CA ALA A 31 2.25 0.63 -0.46
C ALA A 31 2.70 -0.70 0.13
N ALA A 32 1.74 -1.51 0.57
CA ALA A 32 1.97 -2.90 0.93
C ALA A 32 1.60 -3.82 -0.24
N PHE A 33 2.36 -4.89 -0.41
CA PHE A 33 2.06 -5.96 -1.36
C PHE A 33 1.97 -7.26 -0.58
N VAL A 34 0.89 -8.01 -0.79
CA VAL A 34 0.68 -9.30 -0.14
C VAL A 34 0.49 -10.35 -1.20
N THR A 35 1.24 -11.43 -1.10
CA THR A 35 1.09 -12.58 -1.97
C THR A 35 0.32 -13.69 -1.28
N ASN A 36 -0.62 -14.30 -1.98
CA ASN A 36 -1.33 -15.48 -1.48
C ASN A 36 -0.51 -16.77 -1.73
N VAL A 37 -1.05 -17.92 -1.34
CA VAL A 37 -0.36 -19.22 -1.49
C VAL A 37 -0.16 -19.62 -2.96
N GLN A 38 -0.95 -19.06 -3.88
CA GLN A 38 -0.81 -19.24 -5.33
C GLN A 38 0.13 -18.21 -5.98
N GLY A 39 0.69 -17.28 -5.21
CA GLY A 39 1.54 -16.20 -5.72
C GLY A 39 0.79 -15.04 -6.37
N ALA A 40 -0.55 -14.99 -6.29
CA ALA A 40 -1.30 -13.81 -6.71
C ALA A 40 -1.05 -12.66 -5.74
N VAL A 41 -0.95 -11.45 -6.28
CA VAL A 41 -0.46 -10.29 -5.54
C VAL A 41 -1.57 -9.26 -5.38
N THR A 42 -1.79 -8.81 -4.15
CA THR A 42 -2.70 -7.70 -3.84
C THR A 42 -1.89 -6.52 -3.33
N LYS A 43 -1.99 -5.38 -4.02
CA LYS A 43 -1.44 -4.09 -3.62
C LYS A 43 -2.46 -3.35 -2.75
N TYR A 44 -2.05 -3.00 -1.54
CA TYR A 44 -2.79 -2.15 -0.62
C TYR A 44 -2.10 -0.79 -0.55
N HIS A 45 -2.83 0.27 -0.87
CA HIS A 45 -2.29 1.62 -0.74
C HIS A 45 -3.36 2.67 -0.52
N TRP A 46 -2.94 3.78 0.05
CA TRP A 46 -3.73 5.00 0.01
C TRP A 46 -3.67 5.62 -1.39
N SER A 47 -4.79 6.10 -1.91
CA SER A 47 -4.85 6.79 -3.19
C SER A 47 -5.91 7.87 -3.19
N THR A 48 -5.67 8.88 -4.02
CA THR A 48 -6.68 9.88 -4.39
C THR A 48 -7.66 9.24 -5.37
N ARG A 49 -8.96 9.42 -5.12
CA ARG A 49 -10.05 8.96 -5.99
C ARG A 49 -10.50 10.15 -6.84
N PHE A 50 -10.21 10.13 -8.13
CA PHE A 50 -10.71 11.13 -9.07
C PHE A 50 -12.08 10.69 -9.60
N GLY A 51 -13.13 11.53 -9.49
CA GLY A 51 -14.47 11.25 -10.03
C GLY A 51 -15.65 11.71 -9.16
N THR A 52 -16.85 11.16 -9.41
CA THR A 52 -18.14 11.46 -8.73
C THR A 52 -18.26 10.87 -7.32
N ALA A 53 -17.16 10.43 -6.72
CA ALA A 53 -17.18 9.87 -5.37
C ALA A 53 -17.34 10.98 -4.34
N ASP A 54 -18.23 10.79 -3.36
CA ASP A 54 -18.40 11.69 -2.20
C ASP A 54 -17.12 11.86 -1.36
N LYS A 55 -16.10 11.05 -1.62
CA LYS A 55 -14.79 11.05 -0.96
C LYS A 55 -13.69 10.96 -2.00
N LEU A 56 -12.79 11.94 -1.98
CA LEU A 56 -11.72 12.09 -2.97
C LEU A 56 -10.43 11.39 -2.54
N GLU A 57 -10.40 10.74 -1.37
CA GLU A 57 -9.26 9.99 -0.87
C GLU A 57 -9.72 8.70 -0.17
N GLY A 58 -8.97 7.62 -0.33
CA GLY A 58 -9.32 6.34 0.30
C GLY A 58 -8.24 5.27 0.21
N VAL A 59 -8.50 4.15 0.87
CA VAL A 59 -7.73 2.91 0.66
C VAL A 59 -8.16 2.29 -0.67
N ALA A 60 -7.17 1.89 -1.46
CA ALA A 60 -7.32 1.18 -2.71
C ALA A 60 -6.64 -0.19 -2.59
N LEU A 61 -7.30 -1.20 -3.15
CA LEU A 61 -6.85 -2.58 -3.20
C LEU A 61 -6.89 -3.02 -4.66
N HIS A 62 -5.76 -3.43 -5.20
CA HIS A 62 -5.65 -3.87 -6.58
C HIS A 62 -4.98 -5.23 -6.62
N GLU A 63 -5.59 -6.17 -7.33
CA GLU A 63 -4.84 -7.33 -7.81
C GLU A 63 -3.87 -6.85 -8.88
N VAL A 64 -2.61 -7.22 -8.76
CA VAL A 64 -1.55 -6.82 -9.68
C VAL A 64 -0.84 -8.07 -10.18
N GLU A 65 -0.56 -8.11 -11.47
CA GLU A 65 0.31 -9.14 -12.03
C GLU A 65 1.72 -8.93 -11.46
N ALA A 66 2.37 -10.02 -11.05
CA ALA A 66 3.66 -10.11 -10.33
C ALA A 66 4.51 -8.84 -10.42
N ALA A 67 4.83 -8.21 -9.28
CA ALA A 67 5.40 -6.85 -9.16
C ALA A 67 6.33 -6.47 -10.33
N THR A 68 5.71 -5.97 -11.39
CA THR A 68 6.41 -5.42 -12.52
C THR A 68 6.95 -4.08 -12.04
N HIS A 69 8.23 -3.82 -12.30
CA HIS A 69 8.84 -2.49 -12.12
C HIS A 69 8.17 -1.41 -12.98
N LYS A 70 7.12 -1.76 -13.73
CA LYS A 70 6.42 -0.89 -14.65
C LYS A 70 5.04 -0.60 -14.08
N SER A 71 4.99 0.37 -13.19
CA SER A 71 3.80 1.21 -13.12
C SER A 71 3.61 1.80 -14.53
N ASP A 72 2.40 1.72 -15.09
CA ASP A 72 2.06 2.41 -16.34
C ASP A 72 2.22 3.94 -16.22
N GLU A 73 2.45 4.44 -15.00
CA GLU A 73 2.54 5.85 -14.62
C GLU A 73 3.98 6.29 -14.26
N LEU A 74 5.00 6.11 -15.11
CA LEU A 74 6.35 6.74 -14.96
C LEU A 74 7.03 6.65 -13.57
N ASP A 75 6.59 5.71 -12.73
CA ASP A 75 6.81 5.70 -11.30
C ASP A 75 7.90 4.67 -10.99
N ILE A 76 9.01 5.13 -10.40
CA ILE A 76 10.17 4.28 -10.14
C ILE A 76 10.04 3.71 -8.72
N ILE A 77 9.98 2.38 -8.60
CA ILE A 77 10.09 1.71 -7.30
C ILE A 77 11.51 1.96 -6.77
N SER A 78 11.62 2.80 -5.75
CA SER A 78 12.89 3.17 -5.11
C SER A 78 13.30 2.17 -4.03
N GLY A 79 12.36 1.37 -3.53
CA GLY A 79 12.66 0.33 -2.57
C GLY A 79 11.54 -0.68 -2.44
N PHE A 80 11.92 -1.93 -2.22
CA PHE A 80 11.04 -3.10 -2.18
C PHE A 80 11.61 -4.07 -1.14
N TRP A 81 10.91 -4.26 -0.02
CA TRP A 81 11.41 -5.03 1.12
C TRP A 81 10.43 -6.12 1.50
N LYS A 82 10.91 -7.37 1.56
CA LYS A 82 10.19 -8.48 2.19
C LYS A 82 10.26 -8.32 3.70
N ILE A 83 9.13 -8.49 4.38
CA ILE A 83 9.09 -8.48 5.85
C ILE A 83 9.11 -9.92 6.34
N GLU A 84 10.20 -10.25 7.03
CA GLU A 84 10.39 -11.56 7.65
C GLU A 84 9.42 -11.78 8.81
N GLY A 85 9.13 -13.04 9.09
CA GLY A 85 8.23 -13.44 10.17
C GLY A 85 6.74 -13.15 9.90
N TYR A 86 6.36 -12.70 8.70
CA TYR A 86 4.96 -12.58 8.31
C TYR A 86 4.26 -13.94 8.35
N ILE A 87 3.12 -14.00 9.04
CA ILE A 87 2.27 -15.18 9.13
C ILE A 87 1.05 -14.92 8.23
N PRO A 88 0.92 -15.63 7.10
CA PRO A 88 -0.20 -15.47 6.19
C PRO A 88 -1.53 -15.72 6.89
N ARG A 89 -2.49 -14.82 6.67
CA ARG A 89 -3.84 -14.91 7.20
C ARG A 89 -4.84 -14.56 6.11
N ASP A 90 -6.11 -14.61 6.49
CA ASP A 90 -7.23 -14.28 5.62
C ASP A 90 -7.11 -12.86 5.02
N ALA A 91 -7.34 -12.76 3.71
CA ALA A 91 -7.21 -11.51 2.98
C ALA A 91 -8.27 -10.47 3.38
N GLU A 92 -9.46 -10.92 3.79
CA GLU A 92 -10.54 -10.05 4.25
C GLU A 92 -10.21 -9.45 5.62
N ALA A 93 -9.54 -10.20 6.50
CA ALA A 93 -9.00 -9.67 7.74
C ALA A 93 -7.97 -8.53 7.48
N LEU A 94 -7.06 -8.69 6.51
CA LEU A 94 -6.11 -7.63 6.15
C LEU A 94 -6.81 -6.41 5.55
N ARG A 95 -7.80 -6.63 4.67
CA ARG A 95 -8.63 -5.57 4.13
C ARG A 95 -9.32 -4.78 5.24
N THR A 96 -9.86 -5.47 6.24
CA THR A 96 -10.49 -4.86 7.40
C THR A 96 -9.50 -4.01 8.20
N ILE A 97 -8.30 -4.52 8.47
CA ILE A 97 -7.22 -3.75 9.13
C ILE A 97 -6.86 -2.50 8.33
N ALA A 98 -6.66 -2.65 7.02
CA ALA A 98 -6.31 -1.54 6.12
C ALA A 98 -7.37 -0.43 6.14
N LEU A 99 -8.65 -0.81 6.16
CA LEU A 99 -9.79 0.10 6.28
C LEU A 99 -9.88 0.73 7.67
N ILE A 100 -9.69 -0.02 8.76
CA ILE A 100 -9.71 0.51 10.13
C ILE A 100 -8.58 1.52 10.35
N ALA A 101 -7.38 1.21 9.89
CA ALA A 101 -6.22 2.11 9.96
C ALA A 101 -6.49 3.44 9.22
N PHE A 102 -7.38 3.43 8.22
CA PHE A 102 -7.85 4.62 7.53
C PHE A 102 -9.06 5.28 8.23
N ALA A 103 -10.01 4.48 8.74
CA ALA A 103 -11.22 4.92 9.42
C ALA A 103 -10.95 5.57 10.78
N ALA A 104 -9.88 5.17 11.46
CA ALA A 104 -9.32 5.88 12.62
C ALA A 104 -9.07 7.37 12.33
N HIS A 105 -8.99 7.75 11.04
CA HIS A 105 -8.89 9.12 10.55
C HIS A 105 -10.15 9.57 9.80
N ALA A 106 -11.34 9.29 10.34
CA ALA A 106 -12.64 9.74 9.82
C ALA A 106 -13.03 9.23 8.42
N ASN A 107 -12.42 8.12 7.97
CA ASN A 107 -12.90 7.36 6.83
C ASN A 107 -12.84 8.11 5.49
N GLY A 108 -11.87 9.02 5.34
CA GLY A 108 -11.55 9.76 4.10
C GLY A 108 -12.19 11.14 4.01
N TYR A 109 -11.62 11.98 3.15
CA TYR A 109 -11.96 13.40 3.06
C TYR A 109 -12.75 13.71 1.79
N LYS A 110 -13.72 14.63 1.90
CA LYS A 110 -14.52 15.13 0.78
C LYS A 110 -13.74 16.09 -0.14
N THR A 111 -12.62 16.61 0.33
CA THR A 111 -11.80 17.61 -0.37
C THR A 111 -10.36 17.12 -0.52
N ILE A 112 -9.81 17.22 -1.73
CA ILE A 112 -8.35 17.10 -1.94
C ILE A 112 -7.77 18.42 -1.44
N PHE A 113 -7.06 18.41 -0.31
CA PHE A 113 -6.35 19.62 0.12
C PHE A 113 -5.14 19.83 -0.79
N SER A 114 -5.27 20.82 -1.68
CA SER A 114 -4.43 21.03 -2.86
C SER A 114 -3.10 21.77 -2.59
N SER A 115 -2.45 21.55 -1.45
CA SER A 115 -1.07 22.05 -1.29
C SER A 115 -0.04 21.01 -0.92
N GLU A 116 -0.36 19.89 -0.24
CA GLU A 116 0.72 19.05 0.32
C GLU A 116 0.46 17.52 0.40
N ARG A 117 -0.52 16.90 -0.31
CA ARG A 117 -0.86 15.45 -0.11
C ARG A 117 -0.95 15.06 1.38
N MET A 118 -1.25 16.03 2.24
CA MET A 118 -1.47 15.89 3.66
C MET A 118 -2.96 16.06 3.82
N CYS A 119 -3.60 14.99 4.27
CA CYS A 119 -4.86 15.12 4.97
C CYS A 119 -4.71 16.23 6.05
N PRO A 120 -5.74 17.05 6.33
CA PRO A 120 -5.71 18.11 7.35
C PRO A 120 -5.25 17.67 8.75
N HIS A 121 -5.16 16.36 9.00
CA HIS A 121 -4.74 15.75 10.26
C HIS A 121 -3.35 15.06 10.18
N GLY A 122 -2.55 15.31 9.14
CA GLY A 122 -1.19 14.79 9.03
C GLY A 122 -1.07 13.33 8.56
N LEU A 123 -2.14 12.75 8.00
CA LEU A 123 -2.09 11.41 7.43
C LEU A 123 -1.43 11.44 6.03
N THR A 124 -0.38 10.64 5.88
CA THR A 124 0.35 10.34 4.63
C THR A 124 0.23 8.84 4.31
N CYS A 125 0.52 8.42 3.07
CA CYS A 125 0.62 6.99 2.73
C CYS A 125 1.58 6.25 3.66
N ARG A 126 2.69 6.88 4.06
CA ARG A 126 3.66 6.32 5.00
C ARG A 126 3.04 6.10 6.38
N THR A 127 2.43 7.13 6.97
CA THR A 127 1.85 7.01 8.32
C THR A 127 0.66 6.07 8.34
N TRP A 128 -0.14 6.02 7.28
CA TRP A 128 -1.20 5.02 7.11
C TRP A 128 -0.64 3.60 7.08
N LEU A 129 0.41 3.34 6.28
CA LEU A 129 1.01 2.02 6.20
C LEU A 129 1.62 1.58 7.54
N LEU A 130 2.27 2.50 8.25
CA LEU A 130 2.79 2.22 9.60
C LEU A 130 1.66 1.89 10.58
N ALA A 131 0.50 2.54 10.48
CA ALA A 131 -0.68 2.20 11.28
C ALA A 131 -1.18 0.79 10.94
N VAL A 132 -1.29 0.44 9.65
CA VAL A 132 -1.64 -0.93 9.22
C VAL A 132 -0.70 -1.97 9.81
N ILE A 133 0.61 -1.76 9.69
CA ILE A 133 1.62 -2.69 10.22
C ILE A 133 1.51 -2.82 11.74
N ARG A 134 1.26 -1.72 12.45
CA ARG A 134 1.06 -1.74 13.91
C ARG A 134 -0.14 -2.59 14.29
N GLU A 135 -1.27 -2.43 13.61
CA GLU A 135 -2.48 -3.22 13.88
C GLU A 135 -2.26 -4.71 13.53
N MET A 136 -1.58 -5.00 12.41
CA MET A 136 -1.18 -6.36 12.05
C MET A 136 -0.31 -7.00 13.16
N HIS A 137 0.67 -6.26 13.68
CA HIS A 137 1.53 -6.72 14.76
C HIS A 137 0.73 -7.01 16.05
N GLN A 138 -0.16 -6.09 16.44
CA GLN A 138 -1.03 -6.29 17.62
C GLN A 138 -1.93 -7.53 17.50
N GLN A 139 -2.29 -7.92 16.28
CA GLN A 139 -3.10 -9.10 15.99
C GLN A 139 -2.27 -10.37 15.73
N GLY A 140 -0.94 -10.33 15.91
CA GLY A 140 -0.07 -11.49 15.76
C GLY A 140 0.13 -11.95 14.32
N TRP A 141 0.15 -11.01 13.36
CA TRP A 141 0.48 -11.30 11.96
C TRP A 141 1.99 -11.41 11.71
N PHE A 142 2.80 -11.09 12.71
CA PHE A 142 4.24 -11.29 12.68
C PHE A 142 4.63 -12.20 13.84
N ALA A 143 5.58 -13.10 13.61
CA ALA A 143 6.17 -13.90 14.68
C ALA A 143 6.77 -12.99 15.75
N ALA A 144 6.62 -13.37 17.03
CA ALA A 144 7.34 -12.69 18.10
C ALA A 144 8.85 -12.89 17.88
N ALA A 145 9.61 -11.79 17.98
CA ALA A 145 11.07 -11.82 17.90
C ALA A 145 11.70 -12.56 19.09
#